data_AF-A0A0F9E140-F1
#
_entry.id   AF-A0A0F9E140-F1
#
_cell.length_a   1.000
_cell.length_b   1.000
_cell.length_c   1.000
_cell.angle_alpha   90.00
_cell.angle_beta   90.00
_cell.angle_gamma   90.00
#
_symmetry.space_group_name_H-M   'P 1'
#
loop_
_entity.id
_entity.type
_entity.pdbx_description
1 polymer ?
#
loop_
_entity_poly.entity_id
_entity_poly.type
_entity_poly.pdbx_seq_one_letter_code
_entity_poly.pdbx_strand_id
1 'polypeptide(L)'
;MIELFLLLAAGHYLADFPLQGDAIARNKGKVFVESVGFHALTAHAAIHALVAAGVAMVLGYDWLWAFLVVGATHWLIDFGKSWERWPDSWRITDGARWPGNPDARGLYGINVDQALHMAVPVGLAALLTGGLT
;
A
#
# COMPACT_ATOMS: atom_id res chain seq x y z
N MET A 1 -16.95 2.46 12.85
CA MET A 1 -16.23 3.26 11.83
C MET A 1 -14.86 3.73 12.30
N ILE A 2 -14.79 4.62 13.30
CA ILE A 2 -13.52 5.25 13.75
C ILE A 2 -12.51 4.21 14.24
N GLU A 3 -12.94 3.27 15.09
CA GLU A 3 -12.07 2.20 15.61
C GLU A 3 -11.45 1.34 14.49
N LEU A 4 -12.28 0.84 13.57
CA LEU A 4 -11.83 0.07 12.41
C LEU A 4 -10.82 0.86 11.57
N PHE A 5 -11.11 2.13 11.27
CA PHE A 5 -10.18 3.01 10.55
C PHE A 5 -8.84 3.15 11.28
N LEU A 6 -8.86 3.46 12.58
CA LEU A 6 -7.65 3.66 13.37
C LEU A 6 -6.79 2.38 13.42
N LEU A 7 -7.41 1.20 13.56
CA LEU A 7 -6.68 -0.06 13.55
C LEU A 7 -6.15 -0.43 12.17
N LEU A 8 -6.88 -0.15 11.09
CA LEU A 8 -6.38 -0.34 9.73
C LEU A 8 -5.20 0.61 9.44
N ALA A 9 -5.29 1.87 9.87
CA ALA A 9 -4.20 2.84 9.73
C ALA A 9 -2.98 2.42 10.58
N ALA A 10 -3.16 1.99 11.83
CA ALA A 10 -2.07 1.47 12.65
C ALA A 10 -1.46 0.20 12.05
N GLY A 11 -2.31 -0.69 11.52
CA GLY A 11 -1.90 -1.90 10.81
C GLY A 11 -1.07 -1.61 9.56
N HIS A 12 -1.38 -0.53 8.84
CA HIS A 12 -0.57 -0.06 7.73
C HIS A 12 0.86 0.29 8.16
N TYR A 13 1.02 1.07 9.23
CA TYR A 13 2.34 1.38 9.77
C TYR A 13 3.06 0.12 10.30
N LEU A 14 2.34 -0.82 10.90
CA LEU A 14 2.90 -2.10 11.32
C LEU A 14 3.43 -2.92 10.12
N ALA A 15 2.69 -2.90 9.00
CA ALA A 15 3.08 -3.58 7.78
C ALA A 15 4.31 -2.94 7.12
N ASP A 16 4.37 -1.61 7.02
CA ASP A 16 5.47 -0.90 6.34
C ASP A 16 6.79 -0.90 7.11
N PHE A 17 6.74 -0.82 8.44
CA PHE A 17 7.95 -0.61 9.25
C PHE A 17 8.46 -1.92 9.86
N PRO A 18 7.72 -2.58 10.78
CA PRO A 18 8.14 -3.89 11.29
C PRO A 18 8.12 -5.06 10.31
N LEU A 19 7.09 -5.19 9.47
CA LEU A 19 6.87 -6.43 8.71
C LEU A 19 7.51 -6.41 7.31
N GLN A 20 7.68 -5.23 6.71
CA GLN A 20 8.38 -5.09 5.44
C GLN A 20 9.90 -5.23 5.66
N GLY A 21 10.47 -6.36 5.26
CA GLY A 21 11.92 -6.54 5.27
C GLY A 21 12.64 -5.73 4.19
N ASP A 22 13.93 -5.42 4.41
CA ASP A 22 14.80 -4.70 3.48
C ASP A 22 14.79 -5.24 2.05
N ALA A 23 14.77 -6.57 1.90
CA ALA A 23 14.77 -7.21 0.59
C ALA A 23 13.51 -6.86 -0.23
N ILE A 24 12.36 -6.74 0.43
CA ILE A 24 11.10 -6.34 -0.23
C ILE A 24 11.20 -4.87 -0.63
N ALA A 25 11.58 -4.00 0.31
CA ALA A 25 11.68 -2.57 0.09
C ALA A 25 12.59 -2.20 -1.09
N ARG A 26 13.74 -2.88 -1.23
CA ARG A 26 14.71 -2.62 -2.30
C ARG A 26 14.29 -3.15 -3.68
N ASN A 27 13.39 -4.12 -3.74
CA ASN A 27 13.07 -4.80 -5.00
C ASN A 27 11.66 -4.51 -5.52
N LYS A 28 10.72 -4.00 -4.69
CA LYS A 28 9.32 -3.77 -5.12
C LYS A 28 9.15 -2.82 -6.30
N GLY A 29 10.12 -1.93 -6.55
CA GLY A 29 10.12 -1.05 -7.74
C GLY A 29 10.52 -1.74 -9.06
N LYS A 30 11.06 -2.96 -9.01
CA LYS A 30 11.61 -3.67 -10.18
C LYS A 30 10.60 -4.57 -10.89
N VAL A 31 9.31 -4.32 -10.68
CA VAL A 31 8.22 -5.09 -11.29
C VAL A 31 8.41 -5.09 -12.82
N PHE A 32 8.26 -6.25 -13.46
CA PHE A 32 8.53 -6.44 -14.89
C PHE A 32 9.97 -6.13 -15.38
N VAL A 33 10.91 -5.84 -14.48
CA VAL A 33 12.34 -5.66 -14.79
C VAL A 33 13.13 -6.86 -14.32
N GLU A 34 12.94 -7.25 -13.07
CA GLU A 34 13.51 -8.47 -12.48
C GLU A 34 12.38 -9.34 -11.94
N SER A 35 12.50 -10.67 -12.03
CA SER A 35 11.49 -11.61 -11.52
C SER A 35 11.20 -11.38 -10.04
N VAL A 36 12.23 -11.05 -9.25
CA VAL A 36 12.12 -10.73 -7.82
C VAL A 36 11.23 -9.51 -7.57
N GLY A 37 11.13 -8.56 -8.50
CA GLY A 37 10.37 -7.33 -8.30
C GLY A 37 8.86 -7.57 -8.20
N PHE A 38 8.33 -8.43 -9.07
CA PHE A 38 6.91 -8.82 -8.99
C PHE A 38 6.60 -9.54 -7.67
N HIS A 39 7.48 -10.46 -7.24
CA HIS A 39 7.31 -11.17 -5.97
C HIS A 39 7.47 -10.24 -4.76
N ALA A 40 8.38 -9.28 -4.80
CA ALA A 40 8.58 -8.30 -3.73
C ALA A 40 7.35 -7.39 -3.59
N LEU A 41 6.83 -6.81 -4.68
CA LEU A 41 5.62 -6.00 -4.63
C LEU A 41 4.40 -6.81 -4.18
N THR A 42 4.24 -8.03 -4.69
CA THR A 42 3.13 -8.90 -4.30
C THR A 42 3.22 -9.32 -2.83
N ALA A 43 4.42 -9.63 -2.33
CA ALA A 43 4.64 -9.94 -0.93
C ALA A 43 4.33 -8.73 -0.03
N HIS A 44 4.74 -7.53 -0.44
CA HIS A 44 4.43 -6.29 0.26
C HIS A 44 2.90 -6.08 0.37
N ALA A 45 2.20 -6.13 -0.76
CA ALA A 45 0.75 -5.99 -0.80
C ALA A 45 0.04 -7.09 0.03
N ALA A 46 0.56 -8.32 0.00
CA ALA A 46 0.00 -9.43 0.79
C ALA A 46 0.19 -9.23 2.30
N ILE A 47 1.29 -8.65 2.77
CA ILE A 47 1.48 -8.31 4.18
C ILE A 47 0.40 -7.32 4.64
N HIS A 48 0.17 -6.24 3.88
CA HIS A 48 -0.88 -5.26 4.16
C HIS A 48 -2.28 -5.90 4.14
N ALA A 49 -2.56 -6.73 3.13
CA ALA A 49 -3.81 -7.47 3.02
C ALA A 49 -4.07 -8.38 4.23
N LEU A 50 -3.05 -9.12 4.69
CA LEU A 50 -3.15 -10.02 5.84
C LEU A 50 -3.36 -9.24 7.15
N VAL A 51 -2.66 -8.12 7.33
CA VAL A 51 -2.87 -7.27 8.51
C VAL A 51 -4.28 -6.69 8.53
N ALA A 52 -4.76 -6.17 7.41
CA ALA A 52 -6.12 -5.63 7.31
C ALA A 52 -7.19 -6.71 7.52
N ALA A 53 -7.01 -7.90 6.95
CA ALA A 53 -7.89 -9.05 7.16
C ALA A 53 -7.91 -9.46 8.64
N GLY A 54 -6.76 -9.49 9.31
CA GLY A 54 -6.65 -9.78 10.73
C GLY A 54 -7.42 -8.77 11.59
N VAL A 55 -7.26 -7.47 11.31
CA VAL A 55 -8.04 -6.40 11.98
C VAL A 55 -9.54 -6.60 11.77
N ALA A 56 -9.98 -6.80 10.52
CA ALA A 56 -11.38 -7.02 10.21
C ALA A 56 -11.96 -8.26 10.91
N MET A 57 -11.22 -9.38 10.90
CA MET A 57 -11.62 -10.63 11.56
C MET A 57 -11.77 -10.46 13.08
N VAL A 58 -10.81 -9.80 13.74
CA VAL A 58 -10.87 -9.56 15.20
C VAL A 58 -12.06 -8.69 15.58
N LEU A 59 -12.43 -7.74 14.73
CA LEU A 59 -13.59 -6.86 14.95
C LEU A 59 -14.92 -7.43 14.44
N GLY A 60 -14.93 -8.63 13.83
CA GLY A 60 -16.14 -9.27 13.32
C GLY A 60 -16.67 -8.69 12.00
N TYR A 61 -15.84 -8.03 11.21
CA TYR A 61 -16.17 -7.54 9.87
C TYR A 61 -15.77 -8.53 8.77
N ASP A 62 -16.23 -8.29 7.53
CA ASP A 62 -15.89 -9.11 6.37
C ASP A 62 -14.38 -9.00 6.04
N TRP A 63 -13.63 -9.96 6.55
CA TRP A 63 -12.18 -10.01 6.42
C TRP A 63 -11.73 -10.32 4.99
N LEU A 64 -12.53 -11.03 4.19
CA LEU A 64 -12.18 -11.37 2.81
C LEU A 64 -12.25 -10.11 1.95
N TRP A 65 -13.28 -9.28 2.15
CA TRP A 65 -13.37 -7.98 1.51
C TRP A 65 -12.23 -7.05 1.93
N ALA A 66 -11.88 -7.01 3.22
CA ALA A 66 -10.73 -6.24 3.69
C ALA A 66 -9.41 -6.71 3.06
N PHE A 67 -9.19 -8.03 2.99
CA PHE A 67 -8.02 -8.64 2.34
C PHE A 67 -7.91 -8.22 0.87
N LEU A 68 -8.99 -8.42 0.10
CA LEU A 68 -8.99 -8.21 -1.35
C LEU A 68 -8.82 -6.73 -1.69
N VAL A 69 -9.54 -5.84 -1.01
CA VAL A 69 -9.47 -4.39 -1.28
C VAL A 69 -8.10 -3.86 -0.93
N VAL A 70 -7.64 -4.07 0.30
CA VAL A 70 -6.34 -3.53 0.75
C VAL A 70 -5.21 -4.12 -0.09
N GLY A 71 -5.20 -5.43 -0.31
CA GLY A 71 -4.17 -6.07 -1.13
C GLY A 71 -4.12 -5.55 -2.57
N ALA A 72 -5.28 -5.46 -3.24
CA ALA A 72 -5.33 -4.96 -4.62
C ALA A 72 -4.93 -3.48 -4.70
N THR A 73 -5.42 -2.64 -3.80
CA THR A 73 -5.10 -1.21 -3.83
C THR A 73 -3.65 -0.95 -3.47
N HIS A 74 -3.09 -1.64 -2.46
CA HIS A 74 -1.67 -1.51 -2.11
C HIS A 74 -0.77 -1.90 -3.27
N TRP A 75 -1.08 -3.00 -3.95
CA TRP A 75 -0.33 -3.41 -5.12
C TRP A 75 -0.32 -2.33 -6.21
N LEU A 76 -1.49 -1.77 -6.52
CA LEU A 76 -1.65 -0.74 -7.56
C LEU A 76 -0.98 0.58 -7.17
N ILE A 77 -1.17 1.04 -5.94
CA ILE A 77 -0.62 2.30 -5.43
C ILE A 77 0.91 2.19 -5.38
N ASP A 78 1.47 1.10 -4.87
CA ASP A 78 2.93 0.93 -4.82
C ASP A 78 3.54 0.70 -6.20
N PHE A 79 2.84 0.04 -7.12
CA PHE A 79 3.28 -0.04 -8.52
C PHE A 79 3.38 1.37 -9.14
N GLY A 80 2.35 2.20 -8.95
CA GLY A 80 2.35 3.59 -9.39
C GLY A 80 3.47 4.41 -8.76
N LYS A 81 3.74 4.21 -7.47
CA LYS A 81 4.74 4.96 -6.70
C LYS A 81 6.18 4.47 -6.91
N SER A 82 6.43 3.20 -7.19
CA SER A 82 7.79 2.64 -7.12
C SER A 82 8.31 2.06 -8.43
N TRP A 83 7.48 1.83 -9.45
CA TRP A 83 7.95 1.18 -10.67
C TRP A 83 9.04 2.02 -11.37
N GLU A 84 10.22 1.43 -11.55
CA GLU A 84 11.43 2.16 -11.92
C GLU A 84 11.48 2.65 -13.39
N ARG A 85 10.51 2.21 -14.21
CA ARG A 85 10.45 2.49 -15.65
C ARG A 85 9.37 3.51 -16.04
N TRP A 86 8.74 4.19 -15.08
CA TRP A 86 7.84 5.29 -15.43
C TRP A 86 8.58 6.39 -16.23
N PRO A 87 8.04 6.80 -17.39
CA PRO A 87 8.62 7.90 -18.16
C PRO A 87 8.58 9.20 -17.38
N ASP A 88 9.63 10.02 -17.51
CA ASP A 88 9.71 11.34 -16.88
C ASP A 88 8.50 12.24 -17.22
N SER A 89 7.97 12.09 -18.43
CA SER A 89 6.78 12.84 -18.91
C SER A 89 5.46 12.50 -18.21
N TRP A 90 5.37 11.37 -17.49
CA TRP A 90 4.13 10.93 -16.82
C TRP A 90 4.14 11.25 -15.31
N ARG A 91 5.19 11.92 -14.84
CA ARG A 91 5.36 12.23 -13.43
C ARG A 91 4.44 13.37 -13.01
N ILE A 92 3.71 13.15 -11.92
CA ILE A 92 2.76 14.09 -11.34
C ILE A 92 3.45 14.98 -10.29
N THR A 93 4.43 14.45 -9.57
CA THR A 93 5.19 15.23 -8.58
C THR A 93 6.69 14.95 -8.64
N ASP A 94 7.48 15.86 -8.10
CA ASP A 94 8.93 15.70 -7.98
C ASP A 94 9.37 14.70 -6.90
N GLY A 95 8.45 13.95 -6.29
CA GLY A 95 8.77 12.83 -5.41
C GLY A 95 9.53 13.18 -4.13
N ALA A 96 9.92 12.16 -3.37
CA ALA A 96 10.84 12.27 -2.24
C ALA A 96 12.29 12.12 -2.75
N ARG A 97 12.75 13.00 -3.65
CA ARG A 97 14.02 12.78 -4.37
C ARG A 97 15.22 13.21 -3.52
N TRP A 98 16.05 12.24 -3.15
CA TRP A 98 17.44 12.45 -2.74
C TRP A 98 18.35 11.45 -3.45
N PRO A 99 19.65 11.76 -3.63
CA PRO A 99 20.60 10.84 -4.26
C PRO A 99 20.57 9.46 -3.58
N GLY A 100 20.32 8.41 -4.37
CA GLY A 100 20.23 7.04 -3.86
C GLY A 100 18.86 6.60 -3.35
N ASN A 101 17.81 7.42 -3.46
CA ASN A 101 16.45 6.96 -3.13
C ASN A 101 15.93 5.96 -4.19
N PRO A 102 15.63 4.70 -3.83
CA PRO A 102 15.03 3.73 -4.75
C PRO A 102 13.65 4.15 -5.28
N ASP A 103 12.94 5.03 -4.56
CA ASP A 103 11.59 5.51 -4.92
C ASP A 103 11.61 6.81 -5.75
N ALA A 104 12.75 7.23 -6.28
CA ALA A 104 12.88 8.51 -6.99
C ALA A 104 12.14 8.56 -8.35
N ARG A 105 11.59 7.44 -8.83
CA ARG A 105 11.07 7.27 -10.21
C ARG A 105 9.56 7.04 -10.33
N GLY A 106 8.81 7.12 -9.23
CA GLY A 106 7.35 6.95 -9.23
C GLY A 106 6.56 7.97 -10.05
N LEU A 107 5.30 7.64 -10.34
CA LEU A 107 4.30 8.58 -10.88
C LEU A 107 4.05 9.75 -9.91
N TYR A 108 4.11 9.50 -8.61
CA TYR A 108 3.84 10.50 -7.57
C TYR A 108 4.71 10.26 -6.33
N GLY A 109 4.79 11.31 -5.50
CA GLY A 109 5.61 11.35 -4.29
C GLY A 109 4.89 10.89 -3.02
N ILE A 110 5.64 10.91 -1.92
CA ILE A 110 5.22 10.35 -0.62
C ILE A 110 3.88 10.90 -0.11
N ASN A 111 3.59 12.19 -0.29
CA ASN A 111 2.33 12.76 0.21
C ASN A 111 1.11 12.19 -0.53
N VAL A 112 1.20 12.00 -1.85
CA VAL A 112 0.12 11.41 -2.66
C VAL A 112 0.00 9.92 -2.34
N ASP A 113 1.13 9.24 -2.24
CA ASP A 113 1.23 7.83 -1.84
C ASP A 113 0.52 7.57 -0.50
N GLN A 114 0.87 8.30 0.54
CA GLN A 114 0.26 8.16 1.86
C GLN A 114 -1.22 8.56 1.85
N ALA A 115 -1.61 9.59 1.09
CA ALA A 115 -3.01 9.97 0.96
C ALA A 115 -3.85 8.86 0.30
N LEU A 116 -3.37 8.22 -0.76
CA LEU A 116 -4.03 7.10 -1.41
C LEU A 116 -4.14 5.90 -0.46
N HIS A 117 -3.05 5.57 0.23
CA HIS A 117 -3.01 4.49 1.20
C HIS A 117 -3.93 4.72 2.40
N MET A 118 -4.17 5.96 2.84
CA MET A 118 -5.10 6.28 3.92
C MET A 118 -6.56 6.41 3.45
N ALA A 119 -6.79 6.79 2.19
CA ALA A 119 -8.13 6.85 1.61
C ALA A 119 -8.79 5.47 1.57
N VAL A 120 -8.02 4.40 1.35
CA VAL A 120 -8.51 3.02 1.30
C VAL A 120 -9.10 2.57 2.66
N PRO A 121 -8.38 2.62 3.80
CA PRO A 121 -8.93 2.36 5.13
C PRO A 121 -10.16 3.18 5.47
N VAL A 122 -10.22 4.46 5.07
CA VAL A 122 -11.41 5.30 5.28
C VAL A 122 -12.61 4.75 4.51
N GLY A 123 -12.45 4.50 3.21
CA GLY A 123 -13.52 3.96 2.36
C GLY A 123 -13.97 2.57 2.80
N LEU A 124 -13.01 1.70 3.14
CA LEU A 124 -13.28 0.35 3.64
C LEU A 124 -14.02 0.38 4.98
N ALA A 125 -13.59 1.23 5.92
CA ALA A 125 -14.25 1.36 7.21
C ALA A 125 -15.68 1.89 7.06
N ALA A 126 -15.89 2.85 6.16
CA ALA A 126 -17.22 3.38 5.85
C ALA A 126 -18.12 2.30 5.24
N LEU A 127 -17.61 1.52 4.28
CA LEU A 127 -18.32 0.41 3.65
C LEU A 127 -18.70 -0.70 4.65
N LEU A 128 -17.74 -1.20 5.42
CA LEU A 128 -17.94 -2.35 6.32
C LEU A 128 -18.79 -2.01 7.54
N THR A 129 -18.86 -0.74 7.94
CA THR A 129 -19.67 -0.31 9.09
C THR A 129 -21.01 0.30 8.72
N GLY A 130 -21.35 0.38 7.43
CA GLY A 130 -22.57 1.02 6.94
C GLY A 130 -22.57 2.54 7.10
N GLY A 131 -21.42 3.18 7.37
CA GLY A 131 -21.30 4.61 7.67
C GLY A 131 -21.50 5.57 6.49
N LEU A 132 -21.94 5.07 5.34
CA LEU A 132 -22.32 5.85 4.15
C LEU A 132 -23.85 5.85 3.90
N THR A 133 -24.63 5.23 4.80
CA THR A 133 -26.10 5.24 4.80
C THR A 133 -26.61 5.88 6.09
#